data_AF-A0A6B2LUX4-F1
#
_entry.id   AF-A0A6B2LUX4-F1
#
_cell.length_a   1.000
_cell.length_b   1.000
_cell.length_c   1.000
_cell.angle_alpha   90.00
_cell.angle_beta   90.00
_cell.angle_gamma   90.00
#
_symmetry.space_group_name_H-M   'P 1'
#
loop_
_entity.id
_entity.type
_entity.pdbx_description
1 polymer ?
#
loop_
_entity_poly.entity_id
_entity_poly.type
_entity_poly.pdbx_seq_one_letter_code
_entity_poly.pdbx_strand_id
1 'polypeptide(L)'
;MHMNWLHGATPKEGPSGAVTIVTSLLSIALNTPVPADITMTGEVTLNGKVLCIGGVRSKTVAGIRAGAKRFIFHQSTRTGKRRWLE
;
A
#
# COMPACT_ATOMS: atom_id res chain seq x y z
N MET A 1 15.81 -14.59 -4.11
CA MET A 1 14.60 -13.81 -4.36
C MET A 1 15.02 -12.40 -4.76
N HIS A 2 14.55 -11.90 -5.90
CA HIS A 2 14.91 -10.58 -6.41
C HIS A 2 13.65 -9.72 -6.44
N MET A 3 13.69 -8.56 -5.78
CA MET A 3 12.58 -7.61 -5.77
C MET A 3 12.95 -6.38 -6.59
N ASN A 4 12.13 -6.08 -7.59
CA ASN A 4 12.26 -4.87 -8.40
C ASN A 4 11.17 -3.87 -8.05
N TRP A 5 11.52 -2.59 -8.07
CA TRP A 5 10.57 -1.50 -7.96
C TRP A 5 10.62 -0.60 -9.18
N LEU A 6 9.46 -0.08 -9.58
CA LEU A 6 9.38 0.91 -10.66
C LEU A 6 10.05 2.21 -10.24
N HIS A 7 10.82 2.78 -11.15
CA HIS A 7 11.41 4.12 -11.01
C HIS A 7 10.31 5.18 -11.20
N GLY A 8 10.38 6.30 -10.46
CA GLY A 8 9.44 7.42 -10.59
C GLY A 8 8.32 7.49 -9.54
N ALA A 9 8.30 6.59 -8.55
CA ALA A 9 7.45 6.78 -7.37
C ALA A 9 7.97 7.96 -6.54
N THR A 10 7.06 8.76 -5.95
CA THR A 10 7.44 9.71 -4.88
C THR A 10 8.29 8.99 -3.85
N PRO A 11 9.40 9.58 -3.35
CA PRO A 11 10.33 8.92 -2.44
C PRO A 11 9.56 8.16 -1.36
N LYS A 12 9.85 6.86 -1.24
CA LYS A 12 9.20 6.02 -0.21
C LYS A 12 9.80 6.39 1.14
N GLU A 13 9.20 7.40 1.76
CA GLU A 13 9.55 7.80 3.12
C GLU A 13 8.93 6.80 4.11
N GLY A 14 9.76 5.87 4.57
CA GLY A 14 9.46 4.95 5.67
C GLY A 14 8.98 3.54 5.26
N PRO A 15 8.90 2.61 6.24
CA PRO A 15 8.62 1.18 6.01
C PRO A 15 7.20 0.87 5.54
N SER A 16 6.39 1.89 5.24
CA SER A 16 4.97 1.80 4.85
C SER A 16 4.65 1.01 3.57
N GLY A 17 5.66 0.51 2.86
CA GLY A 17 5.53 -0.44 1.75
C GLY A 17 5.68 -1.91 2.14
N ALA A 18 5.92 -2.22 3.42
CA ALA A 18 6.19 -3.58 3.88
C ALA A 18 5.02 -4.53 3.63
N VAL A 19 3.78 -4.07 3.78
CA VAL A 19 2.59 -4.90 3.46
C VAL A 19 2.59 -5.35 2.00
N THR A 20 2.98 -4.47 1.06
CA THR A 20 3.07 -4.81 -0.37
C THR A 20 4.12 -5.87 -0.65
N ILE A 21 5.26 -5.79 0.05
CA ILE A 21 6.31 -6.80 -0.04
C ILE A 21 5.79 -8.14 0.48
N VAL A 22 5.20 -8.16 1.68
CA VAL A 22 4.67 -9.41 2.25
C VAL A 22 3.60 -10.02 1.34
N THR A 23 2.71 -9.21 0.77
CA THR A 23 1.69 -9.73 -0.14
C THR A 23 2.28 -10.26 -1.45
N SER A 24 3.32 -9.64 -2.02
CA SER A 24 3.97 -10.18 -3.22
C SER A 24 4.71 -11.49 -2.94
N LEU A 25 5.35 -11.60 -1.77
CA LEU A 25 5.96 -12.84 -1.29
C LEU A 25 4.92 -13.96 -1.12
N LEU A 26 3.82 -13.66 -0.45
CA LEU A 26 2.71 -14.61 -0.23
C LEU A 26 2.05 -15.02 -1.55
N SER A 27 1.90 -14.09 -2.49
CA SER A 27 1.36 -14.37 -3.82
C SER A 27 2.19 -15.40 -4.57
N ILE A 28 3.53 -15.27 -4.54
CA ILE A 28 4.45 -16.25 -5.13
C ILE A 28 4.37 -17.59 -4.39
N ALA A 29 4.39 -17.56 -3.05
CA ALA A 29 4.36 -18.78 -2.24
C ALA A 29 3.06 -19.59 -2.41
N LEU A 30 1.91 -18.90 -2.56
CA LEU A 30 0.59 -19.51 -2.71
C LEU A 30 0.15 -19.66 -4.18
N ASN A 31 0.98 -19.26 -5.13
CA ASN A 31 0.66 -19.21 -6.56
C ASN A 31 -0.71 -18.54 -6.85
N THR A 32 -1.03 -17.49 -6.08
CA THR A 32 -2.30 -16.76 -6.18
C THR A 32 -2.04 -15.34 -6.65
N PRO A 33 -2.57 -14.90 -7.79
CA PRO A 33 -2.31 -13.55 -8.30
C PRO A 33 -2.97 -12.47 -7.43
N VAL A 34 -2.26 -11.37 -7.23
CA VAL A 34 -2.80 -10.17 -6.56
C VAL A 34 -3.55 -9.31 -7.60
N PRO A 35 -4.79 -8.87 -7.32
CA PRO A 35 -5.51 -7.99 -8.22
C PRO A 35 -4.78 -6.66 -8.48
N ALA A 36 -4.69 -6.26 -9.75
CA ALA A 36 -3.95 -5.06 -10.17
C ALA A 36 -4.62 -3.73 -9.80
N ASP A 37 -5.90 -3.74 -9.43
CA ASP A 37 -6.69 -2.55 -9.07
C ASP A 37 -6.61 -2.20 -7.57
N ILE A 38 -5.79 -2.92 -6.79
CA ILE A 38 -5.61 -2.72 -5.35
C ILE A 38 -4.34 -1.91 -5.08
N THR A 39 -4.47 -0.83 -4.33
CA THR A 39 -3.35 -0.13 -3.67
C THR A 39 -3.37 -0.46 -2.18
N MET A 40 -2.22 -0.81 -1.62
CA MET A 40 -2.07 -1.12 -0.20
C MET A 40 -0.92 -0.34 0.43
N THR A 41 -1.06 0.05 1.69
CA THR A 41 0.00 0.71 2.45
C THR A 41 -0.13 0.42 3.94
N GLY A 42 1.02 0.24 4.58
CA GLY A 42 1.09 -0.15 5.98
C GLY A 42 2.49 -0.65 6.32
N GLU A 43 2.95 -0.30 7.51
CA GLU A 43 4.13 -0.92 8.09
C GLU A 43 3.74 -2.28 8.67
N VAL A 44 4.62 -3.26 8.56
CA VAL A 44 4.41 -4.59 9.13
C VAL A 44 5.43 -4.86 10.21
N THR A 45 4.98 -5.41 11.32
CA THR A 45 5.86 -5.92 12.38
C THR A 45 6.21 -7.39 12.11
N LEU A 46 7.28 -7.89 12.71
CA LEU A 46 7.63 -9.32 12.65
C LEU A 46 6.51 -10.23 13.18
N ASN A 47 5.69 -9.72 14.11
CA ASN A 47 4.53 -10.43 14.64
C ASN A 47 3.29 -10.36 13.73
N GLY A 48 3.43 -9.85 12.50
CA GLY A 48 2.35 -9.78 11.51
C GLY A 48 1.33 -8.66 11.74
N LYS A 49 1.53 -7.77 12.73
CA LYS A 49 0.66 -6.60 12.92
C LYS A 49 0.95 -5.54 11.88
N VAL A 50 -0.11 -4.97 11.30
CA VAL A 50 -0.05 -3.80 10.42
C VAL A 50 -0.20 -2.54 11.26
N LEU A 51 0.71 -1.58 11.13
CA LEU A 51 0.69 -0.31 11.88
C LEU A 51 0.12 0.83 11.02
N CYS A 52 -0.37 1.88 11.68
CA CYS A 52 -0.83 3.08 11.00
C CYS A 52 0.34 3.83 10.37
N ILE A 53 0.06 4.53 9.29
CA ILE A 53 1.07 5.29 8.54
C ILE A 53 0.63 6.73 8.32
N GLY A 54 1.61 7.63 8.24
CA GLY A 54 1.41 9.01 7.82
C GLY A 54 1.32 9.16 6.31
N GLY A 55 0.82 10.31 5.86
CA GLY A 55 0.84 10.69 4.43
C GLY A 55 -0.11 9.88 3.55
N VAL A 56 -1.24 9.40 4.10
CA VAL A 56 -2.15 8.53 3.35
C VAL A 56 -2.84 9.27 2.21
N ARG A 57 -3.08 10.58 2.37
CA ARG A 57 -3.62 11.44 1.31
C ARG A 57 -2.78 11.36 0.02
N SER A 58 -1.47 11.59 0.10
CA SER A 58 -0.61 11.57 -1.09
C SER A 58 -0.52 10.18 -1.70
N LYS A 59 -0.48 9.14 -0.87
CA LYS A 59 -0.46 7.73 -1.30
C LYS A 59 -1.76 7.30 -1.99
N THR A 60 -2.91 7.71 -1.46
CA THR A 60 -4.21 7.46 -2.08
C THR A 60 -4.33 8.20 -3.41
N VAL A 61 -3.97 9.49 -3.48
CA VAL A 61 -3.98 10.25 -4.75
C VAL A 61 -3.05 9.62 -5.79
N ALA A 62 -1.87 9.16 -5.40
CA ALA A 62 -0.96 8.43 -6.29
C ALA A 62 -1.60 7.11 -6.80
N GLY A 63 -2.26 6.35 -5.93
CA GLY A 63 -2.97 5.14 -6.32
C GLY A 63 -4.15 5.41 -7.26
N ILE A 64 -4.93 6.47 -7.02
CA ILE A 64 -6.01 6.90 -7.93
C ILE A 64 -5.44 7.23 -9.31
N ARG A 65 -4.33 7.99 -9.37
CA ARG A 65 -3.64 8.32 -10.64
C ARG A 65 -3.10 7.07 -11.35
N ALA A 66 -2.72 6.04 -10.61
CA ALA A 66 -2.29 4.76 -11.14
C ALA A 66 -3.46 3.82 -11.53
N GLY A 67 -4.72 4.26 -11.38
CA GLY A 67 -5.91 3.49 -11.77
C GLY A 67 -6.44 2.53 -10.70
N ALA A 68 -5.99 2.64 -9.45
CA ALA A 68 -6.48 1.81 -8.37
C ALA A 68 -7.93 2.13 -7.99
N LYS A 69 -8.74 1.08 -7.80
CA LYS A 69 -10.14 1.16 -7.39
C LYS A 69 -10.33 0.85 -5.92
N ARG A 70 -9.40 0.09 -5.33
CA ARG A 70 -9.49 -0.40 -3.95
C ARG A 70 -8.25 0.00 -3.16
N PHE A 71 -8.48 0.44 -1.93
CA PHE A 71 -7.41 0.91 -1.03
C PHE A 71 -7.43 0.13 0.27
N ILE A 72 -6.26 -0.41 0.65
CA ILE A 72 -6.05 -1.16 1.88
C ILE A 72 -5.06 -0.39 2.76
N PHE A 73 -5.49 -0.06 3.98
CA PHE A 73 -4.66 0.59 4.99
C PHE A 73 -5.19 0.29 6.39
N HIS A 74 -4.37 0.53 7.42
CA HIS A 74 -4.75 0.26 8.81
C HIS A 74 -5.97 1.10 9.23
N GLN A 75 -6.92 0.52 9.96
CA GLN A 75 -8.18 1.16 10.36
C GLN A 75 -8.03 2.48 11.13
N SER A 76 -7.00 2.62 11.97
CA SER A 76 -6.77 3.86 12.73
C SER A 76 -6.15 4.98 11.88
N THR A 77 -5.81 4.67 10.63
CA THR A 77 -5.29 5.64 9.68
C THR A 77 -6.38 6.63 9.34
N ARG A 78 -6.24 7.87 9.83
CA ARG A 78 -7.15 8.97 9.49
C ARG A 78 -7.00 9.35 8.03
N THR A 79 -7.90 8.87 7.19
CA THR A 79 -8.25 9.55 5.94
C THR A 79 -9.14 10.74 6.33
N GLY A 80 -8.67 11.97 6.10
CA GLY A 80 -9.44 13.16 6.43
C GLY A 80 -10.84 13.07 5.80
N LYS A 81 -11.89 12.91 6.60
CA LYS A 81 -13.24 12.47 6.17
C LYS A 81 -14.06 13.54 5.41
N ARG A 82 -13.43 14.52 4.76
CA ARG A 82 -14.15 15.61 4.04
C ARG A 82 -13.52 15.83 2.67
N ARG A 83 -14.30 15.59 1.62
CA ARG A 83 -14.07 16.08 0.25
C ARG A 83 -12.95 15.38 -0.54
N TRP A 84 -13.24 14.23 -1.15
CA TRP A 84 -12.34 13.55 -2.11
C TRP A 84 -13.01 13.20 -3.45
N LEU A 85 -14.31 13.48 -3.60
CA LEU A 85 -15.11 13.16 -4.81
C LEU A 85 -15.79 14.41 -5.41
N GLU A 86 -15.28 15.60 -5.09
CA GLU A 86 -15.65 16.87 -5.77
C GLU A 86 -14.48 17.35 -6.62
#